data_AF-A0A9D1MXQ9-F1
#
_entry.id   AF-A0A9D1MXQ9-F1
#
_cell.length_a   1.000
_cell.length_b   1.000
_cell.length_c   1.000
_cell.angle_alpha   90.00
_cell.angle_beta   90.00
_cell.angle_gamma   90.00
#
_symmetry.space_group_name_H-M   'P 1'
#
loop_
_entity.id
_entity.type
_entity.pdbx_description
1 polymer ?
#
loop_
_entity_poly.entity_id
_entity_poly.type
_entity_poly.pdbx_seq_one_letter_code
_entity_poly.pdbx_strand_id
1 'polypeptide(L)' 'MKCFGCNREIDLNDYCVCTRCRKKMCPQCAQKNSFVCDCGGDVAYLS' A
#
# COMPACT_ATOMS: atom_id res chain seq x y z
N MET A 1 -2.97 10.87 4.64
CA MET A 1 -3.18 10.42 3.23
C MET A 1 -4.17 9.27 3.20
N LYS A 2 -4.82 8.91 2.08
CA LYS A 2 -5.81 7.80 2.04
C LYS A 2 -5.29 6.53 1.35
N CYS A 3 -5.59 5.38 1.94
CA CYS A 3 -5.27 4.05 1.42
C CYS A 3 -6.01 3.79 0.12
N PHE A 4 -5.29 3.42 -0.94
CA PHE A 4 -5.93 3.04 -2.20
C PHE A 4 -6.90 1.85 -2.06
N GLY A 5 -6.60 0.89 -1.18
CA GLY A 5 -7.41 -0.33 -1.02
C GLY A 5 -8.64 -0.20 -0.13
N CYS A 6 -8.60 0.63 0.92
CA CYS A 6 -9.70 0.74 1.90
C CYS A 6 -10.19 2.18 2.14
N ASN A 7 -9.61 3.17 1.46
CA ASN A 7 -9.94 4.59 1.56
C ASN A 7 -9.86 5.19 2.98
N ARG A 8 -9.31 4.45 3.95
CA ARG A 8 -9.00 4.91 5.31
C ARG A 8 -7.75 5.79 5.30
N GLU A 9 -7.59 6.62 6.31
CA GLU A 9 -6.32 7.32 6.50
C GLU A 9 -5.18 6.33 6.75
N ILE A 10 -4.03 6.63 6.15
CA ILE A 10 -2.77 5.92 6.34
C ILE A 10 -1.85 6.82 7.14
N ASP A 11 -1.15 6.21 8.10
CA ASP A 11 -0.04 6.83 8.80
C ASP A 11 1.08 7.16 7.81
N LEU A 12 1.75 8.30 7.99
CA LEU A 12 2.87 8.71 7.16
C LEU A 12 4.18 8.00 7.55
N ASN A 13 4.22 7.38 8.73
CA ASN A 13 5.35 6.59 9.22
C ASN A 13 5.13 5.08 9.08
N ASP A 14 3.91 4.64 8.76
CA ASP A 14 3.57 3.21 8.63
C ASP A 14 2.67 2.98 7.41
N TYR A 15 3.30 2.81 6.25
CA TYR A 15 2.58 2.60 4.99
C TYR A 15 3.33 1.73 4.00
N CYS A 16 2.58 1.14 3.09
CA CYS A 16 3.14 0.46 1.94
C CYS A 16 3.01 1.31 0.68
N VAL A 17 3.98 1.16 -0.22
CA VAL A 17 3.99 1.81 -1.53
C VAL A 17 4.23 0.80 -2.63
N CYS A 18 3.44 0.86 -3.70
CA CYS A 18 3.70 0.07 -4.89
C CYS A 18 4.97 0.59 -5.59
N THR A 19 5.89 -0.31 -5.91
CA THR A 19 7.16 0.02 -6.61
C THR A 19 6.92 0.54 -8.03
N ARG A 20 5.82 0.12 -8.67
CA ARG A 20 5.48 0.47 -10.05
C ARG A 20 4.62 1.72 -10.18
N CYS A 21 3.45 1.75 -9.53
CA CYS A 21 2.50 2.88 -9.68
C CYS A 21 2.59 3.91 -8.55
N ARG A 22 3.46 3.70 -7.56
CA ARG A 22 3.68 4.60 -6.41
C ARG A 22 2.43 4.90 -5.58
N LYS A 23 1.35 4.14 -5.80
CA LYS A 23 0.15 4.18 -4.96
C LYS A 23 0.49 3.73 -3.56
N LYS A 24 -0.03 4.46 -2.59
CA LYS A 24 0.18 4.18 -1.17
C LYS A 24 -1.03 3.43 -0.61
N MET A 25 -0.79 2.47 0.26
CA MET A 25 -1.82 1.69 0.93
C MET A 25 -1.40 1.36 2.36
N CYS A 26 -2.36 1.07 3.23
CA CYS A 26 -2.05 0.64 4.58
C CYS A 26 -1.47 -0.79 4.58
N PRO A 27 -0.68 -1.17 5.59
CA PRO A 27 -0.06 -2.48 5.69
C PRO A 27 -1.08 -3.62 5.68
N GLN A 28 -2.24 -3.41 6.31
CA GLN A 28 -3.35 -4.37 6.31
C GLN A 28 -3.87 -4.66 4.89
N CYS A 29 -4.00 -3.65 4.03
CA CYS A 29 -4.41 -3.84 2.65
C CYS A 29 -3.32 -4.51 1.81
N ALA A 30 -2.05 -4.16 2.05
CA ALA A 30 -0.93 -4.80 1.39
C ALA A 30 -0.88 -6.30 1.75
N GLN A 31 -1.01 -6.65 3.03
CA GLN A 31 -1.00 -8.02 3.51
C GLN A 31 -2.17 -8.84 2.94
N LYS A 32 -3.38 -8.25 2.88
CA LYS A 32 -4.56 -8.90 2.28
C LYS A 32 -4.35 -9.24 0.80
N ASN A 33 -3.57 -8.42 0.09
CA ASN A 33 -3.23 -8.61 -1.31
C ASN A 33 -1.86 -9.29 -1.51
N SER A 34 -1.31 -9.94 -0.47
CA SER A 34 0.00 -10.61 -0.51
C SER A 34 1.14 -9.73 -1.03
N PHE A 35 1.10 -8.43 -0.71
CA PHE A 35 2.06 -7.41 -1.17
C PHE A 35 2.12 -7.25 -2.70
N VAL A 36 1.01 -7.49 -3.40
CA VAL A 36 0.88 -7.25 -4.84
C VAL A 36 -0.14 -6.14 -5.09
N CYS A 37 0.20 -5.16 -5.93
CA CYS A 37 -0.70 -4.10 -6.36
C CYS A 37 -1.48 -4.51 -7.62
N ASP A 38 -2.68 -3.95 -7.83
CA ASP A 38 -3.51 -4.22 -9.02
C ASP A 38 -2.83 -3.93 -10.36
N CYS A 39 -1.79 -3.07 -10.37
CA CYS A 39 -0.97 -2.84 -11.57
C CYS A 39 0.05 -3.96 -11.86
N GLY A 40 0.03 -5.05 -11.08
CA GLY A 40 0.96 -6.18 -11.15
C GLY A 40 2.36 -5.88 -10.62
N GLY A 41 2.53 -4.79 -9.85
CA GLY A 41 3.81 -4.45 -9.23
C GLY A 41 3.85 -4.82 -7.74
N ASP A 42 5.04 -5.10 -7.24
CA ASP A 42 5.25 -5.40 -5.81
C ASP A 42 4.98 -4.18 -4.92
N VAL A 43 4.59 -4.46 -3.69
CA VAL A 43 4.28 -3.47 -2.65
C VAL A 43 5.37 -3.53 -1.59
N ALA A 44 6.16 -2.47 -1.50
CA ALA A 44 7.20 -2.32 -0.48
C ALA A 44 6.59 -1.73 0.80
N TYR A 45 6.97 -2.29 1.94
CA TYR A 45 6.65 -1.74 3.25
C TYR A 45 7.68 -0.68 3.66
N LEU A 46 7.23 0.48 4.09
CA LEU A 46 8.06 1.57 4.60
C LEU A 46 7.62 1.88 6.03
N SER A 47 8.56 1.70 6.96
CA SER A 47 8.45 2.02 8.39
C SER A 47 9.53 3.01 8.79
#